data_AF-A0A2P5MGR1-F1
#
_entry.id   AF-A0A2P5MGR1-F1
#
_cell.length_a   1.000
_cell.length_b   1.000
_cell.length_c   1.000
_cell.angle_alpha   90.00
_cell.angle_beta   90.00
_cell.angle_gamma   90.00
#
_symmetry.space_group_name_H-M   'P 1'
#
loop_
_entity.id
_entity.type
_entity.pdbx_description
1 polymer ?
#
loop_
_entity_poly.entity_id
_entity_poly.type
_entity_poly.pdbx_seq_one_letter_code
_entity_poly.pdbx_strand_id
1 'polypeptide(L)'
;STIIGGLLIGLSRKAAAEFSFFLAIPTLILASLYDLYKHRDLLSSHDLPVFAIGTVAAFISALLAVRGLIRYISHHDFTVFAWYRIVFGLVVIGSAYSGLVQWTQ
;
A
#
# COMPACT_ATOMS: atom_id res chain seq x y z
N SER A 1 9.96 3.04 1.96
CA SER A 1 11.04 3.95 2.42
C SER A 1 11.30 3.78 3.91
N THR A 2 10.26 3.83 4.76
CA THR A 2 10.40 3.78 6.24
C THR A 2 11.03 2.49 6.78
N ILE A 3 10.64 1.30 6.29
CA ILE A 3 11.20 0.02 6.77
C ILE A 3 12.70 -0.07 6.48
N ILE A 4 13.13 0.20 5.24
CA ILE A 4 14.54 0.18 4.85
C ILE A 4 15.32 1.25 5.62
N GLY A 5 14.76 2.45 5.80
CA GLY A 5 15.36 3.48 6.65
C GLY A 5 15.58 3.00 8.08
N GLY A 6 14.60 2.28 8.66
CA GLY A 6 14.72 1.65 9.96
C GLY A 6 15.85 0.60 10.05
N LEU A 7 16.00 -0.21 9.00
CA LEU A 7 17.11 -1.18 8.92
C LEU A 7 18.48 -0.49 8.85
N LEU A 8 18.59 0.60 8.11
CA LEU A 8 19.84 1.37 7.97
C LEU A 8 20.31 1.97 9.29
N ILE A 9 19.39 2.30 10.20
CA ILE A 9 19.70 2.80 11.55
C ILE A 9 19.80 1.67 12.60
N GLY A 10 19.78 0.40 12.16
CA GLY A 10 20.03 -0.76 13.03
C GLY A 10 18.80 -1.40 13.69
N LEU A 11 17.57 -1.04 13.30
CA LEU A 11 16.37 -1.74 13.79
C LEU A 11 16.31 -3.17 13.22
N SER A 12 15.73 -4.10 13.98
CA SER A 12 15.41 -5.43 13.46
C SER A 12 14.31 -5.34 12.39
N ARG A 13 14.27 -6.29 11.45
CA ARG A 13 13.25 -6.34 10.37
C ARG A 13 11.82 -6.25 10.91
N LYS A 14 11.56 -6.97 12.00
CA LYS A 14 10.26 -6.96 12.68
C LYS A 14 9.95 -5.59 13.28
N ALA A 15 10.88 -5.01 14.05
CA ALA A 15 10.69 -3.70 14.67
C ALA A 15 10.50 -2.58 13.64
N ALA A 16 11.30 -2.60 12.56
CA ALA A 16 11.18 -1.63 11.47
C ALA A 16 9.82 -1.73 10.74
N ALA A 17 9.30 -2.94 10.56
CA ALA A 17 7.97 -3.16 9.97
C ALA A 17 6.84 -2.69 10.91
N GLU A 18 6.87 -3.06 12.19
CA GLU A 18 5.89 -2.64 13.19
C GLU A 18 5.86 -1.12 13.35
N PHE A 19 7.03 -0.49 13.44
CA PHE A 19 7.14 0.97 13.45
C PHE A 19 6.51 1.61 12.20
N SER A 20 6.82 1.07 11.02
CA SER A 20 6.25 1.57 9.76
C SER A 20 4.72 1.42 9.72
N PHE A 21 4.16 0.34 10.29
CA PHE A 21 2.72 0.16 10.38
C PHE A 21 2.07 1.14 11.35
N PHE A 22 2.66 1.35 12.52
CA PHE A 22 2.14 2.35 13.48
C PHE A 22 2.20 3.76 12.92
N LEU A 23 3.25 4.11 12.20
CA LEU A 23 3.37 5.40 11.53
C LEU A 23 2.36 5.56 10.38
N ALA A 24 2.01 4.46 9.70
CA ALA A 24 1.02 4.48 8.62
C ALA A 24 -0.40 4.83 9.11
N ILE A 25 -0.78 4.47 10.34
CA ILE A 25 -2.13 4.71 10.87
C ILE A 25 -2.50 6.21 10.85
N PRO A 26 -1.79 7.11 11.56
CA PRO A 26 -2.15 8.53 11.56
C PRO A 26 -1.93 9.18 10.19
N THR A 27 -0.88 8.79 9.47
CA THR A 27 -0.54 9.42 8.18
C THR A 27 -1.55 9.09 7.09
N LEU A 28 -1.96 7.82 6.97
CA LEU A 28 -2.96 7.41 5.97
C LEU A 28 -4.36 7.89 6.35
N ILE A 29 -4.75 7.88 7.63
CA ILE A 29 -6.05 8.41 8.05
C ILE A 29 -6.14 9.89 7.69
N LEU A 30 -5.12 10.69 8.05
CA LEU A 30 -5.10 12.11 7.73
C LEU A 30 -5.09 12.36 6.22
N ALA A 31 -4.26 11.63 5.47
CA ALA A 31 -4.21 11.75 4.02
C ALA A 31 -5.56 11.42 3.37
N SER A 32 -6.18 10.29 3.75
CA SER A 32 -7.49 9.88 3.22
C SER A 32 -8.60 10.86 3.56
N LEU A 33 -8.66 11.37 4.79
CA LEU A 33 -9.65 12.38 5.18
C LEU A 33 -9.45 13.69 4.43
N TYR A 34 -8.20 14.13 4.29
CA TYR A 34 -7.87 15.33 3.52
C TYR A 34 -8.27 15.19 2.05
N ASP A 35 -7.96 14.04 1.44
CA ASP A 35 -8.26 13.78 0.03
C ASP A 35 -9.77 13.67 -0.22
N LEU A 36 -10.49 13.03 0.70
CA LEU A 36 -11.96 12.95 0.68
C LEU A 36 -12.61 14.33 0.83
N TYR A 37 -12.08 15.19 1.68
CA TYR A 37 -12.56 16.56 1.83
C TYR A 37 -12.30 17.41 0.59
N LYS A 38 -11.11 17.25 -0.02
CA LYS A 38 -10.68 18.00 -1.20
C LYS A 38 -11.53 17.66 -2.43
N HIS A 39 -11.90 16.39 -2.60
CA HIS A 39 -12.65 15.89 -3.76
C HIS A 39 -14.11 15.55 -3.43
N ARG A 40 -14.67 16.18 -2.40
CA ARG A 40 -16.05 15.91 -1.92
C ARG A 40 -17.12 16.20 -2.97
N ASP A 41 -16.83 17.06 -3.92
CA ASP A 41 -17.67 17.41 -5.06
C ASP A 41 -17.88 16.23 -6.03
N LEU A 42 -16.96 15.26 -6.05
CA LEU A 42 -17.07 14.03 -6.82
C LEU A 42 -17.90 12.94 -6.11
N LEU A 43 -18.26 13.12 -4.84
CA LEU A 43 -18.97 12.12 -4.05
C LEU A 43 -20.48 12.19 -4.30
N SER A 44 -21.06 11.08 -4.74
CA SER A 44 -22.51 10.90 -4.82
C SER A 44 -23.02 9.99 -3.71
N SER A 45 -24.25 10.22 -3.25
CA SER A 45 -24.95 9.32 -2.32
C SER A 45 -25.20 7.93 -2.92
N HIS A 46 -25.17 7.81 -4.25
CA HIS A 46 -25.30 6.53 -4.95
C HIS A 46 -24.05 5.64 -4.80
N ASP A 47 -22.88 6.22 -4.52
CA ASP A 47 -21.61 5.46 -4.44
C ASP A 47 -21.39 4.84 -3.05
N LEU A 48 -22.18 5.25 -2.05
CA LEU A 48 -22.08 4.79 -0.66
C LEU A 48 -22.00 3.26 -0.52
N PRO A 49 -22.84 2.46 -1.23
CA PRO A 49 -22.76 1.00 -1.19
C PRO A 49 -21.41 0.46 -1.68
N VAL A 50 -20.85 1.05 -2.75
CA VAL A 50 -19.56 0.66 -3.31
C VAL A 50 -18.43 0.99 -2.33
N PHE A 51 -18.47 2.18 -1.72
CA PHE A 51 -17.52 2.56 -0.67
C PHE A 51 -17.59 1.62 0.54
N ALA A 52 -18.79 1.23 0.98
CA ALA A 52 -18.96 0.32 2.12
C ALA A 52 -18.35 -1.06 1.83
N ILE A 53 -18.68 -1.64 0.68
CA ILE A 53 -18.15 -2.96 0.27
C ILE A 53 -16.64 -2.89 0.08
N GLY A 54 -16.14 -1.86 -0.61
CA GLY A 54 -14.71 -1.65 -0.83
C GLY A 54 -13.94 -1.48 0.48
N THR A 55 -14.49 -0.74 1.44
CA THR A 55 -13.88 -0.56 2.77
C THR A 55 -13.80 -1.87 3.54
N VAL A 56 -14.88 -2.66 3.56
CA VAL A 56 -14.89 -3.96 4.25
C VAL A 56 -13.91 -4.94 3.58
N ALA A 57 -13.90 -5.01 2.25
CA ALA A 57 -12.99 -5.87 1.50
C ALA A 57 -11.52 -5.47 1.74
N ALA A 58 -11.21 -4.16 1.68
CA ALA A 58 -9.88 -3.64 1.95
C ALA A 58 -9.44 -3.92 3.41
N PHE A 59 -10.34 -3.77 4.38
CA PHE A 59 -10.06 -4.05 5.78
C PHE A 59 -9.69 -5.52 6.01
N ILE A 60 -10.48 -6.46 5.47
CA ILE A 60 -10.21 -7.89 5.57
C ILE A 60 -8.89 -8.24 4.88
N SER A 61 -8.68 -7.72 3.67
CA SER A 61 -7.44 -7.93 2.91
C SER A 61 -6.22 -7.41 3.66
N ALA A 62 -6.30 -6.21 4.25
CA ALA A 62 -5.23 -5.62 5.05
C ALA A 62 -4.90 -6.47 6.28
N LEU A 63 -5.91 -6.99 6.99
CA LEU A 63 -5.69 -7.89 8.15
C LEU A 63 -4.95 -9.17 7.75
N LEU A 64 -5.32 -9.77 6.62
CA LEU A 64 -4.64 -10.96 6.09
C LEU A 64 -3.21 -10.63 5.65
N ALA A 65 -3.02 -9.53 4.93
CA ALA A 65 -1.73 -9.09 4.43
C ALA A 65 -0.74 -8.75 5.56
N VAL A 66 -1.18 -8.01 6.59
CA VAL A 66 -0.33 -7.65 7.74
C VAL A 66 0.09 -8.92 8.50
N ARG A 67 -0.84 -9.83 8.79
CA ARG A 67 -0.52 -11.10 9.44
C ARG A 67 0.46 -11.93 8.62
N GLY A 68 0.23 -12.02 7.31
CA GLY A 68 1.11 -12.71 6.38
C GLY A 68 2.51 -12.10 6.34
N LEU A 69 2.61 -10.77 6.24
CA LEU A 69 3.89 -10.07 6.17
C LEU A 69 4.71 -10.24 7.44
N ILE A 70 4.10 -10.06 8.62
CA ILE A 70 4.81 -10.22 9.90
C ILE A 70 5.36 -11.65 10.06
N ARG A 71 4.60 -12.67 9.60
CA ARG A 71 5.06 -14.06 9.57
C ARG A 71 6.16 -14.30 8.54
N TYR A 72 6.10 -13.64 7.38
CA TYR A 72 7.10 -13.81 6.34
C TYR A 72 8.45 -13.23 6.75
N ILE A 73 8.47 -11.98 7.23
CA ILE A 73 9.70 -11.25 7.57
C ILE A 73 10.42 -11.81 8.81
N SER A 74 9.77 -12.67 9.60
CA SER A 74 10.45 -13.37 10.68
C SER A 74 11.41 -14.44 10.17
N HIS A 75 11.26 -14.92 8.94
CA HIS A 75 12.03 -16.03 8.38
C HIS A 75 12.71 -15.69 7.03
N HIS A 76 12.30 -14.59 6.39
CA HIS A 76 12.76 -14.20 5.06
C HIS A 76 13.14 -12.72 4.99
N ASP A 77 13.98 -12.41 4.02
CA ASP A 77 14.46 -11.05 3.72
C ASP A 77 13.60 -10.38 2.66
N PHE A 78 13.78 -9.06 2.46
CA PHE A 78 12.98 -8.28 1.52
C PHE A 78 13.37 -8.46 0.04
N THR A 79 14.31 -9.34 -0.28
CA THR A 79 14.83 -9.56 -1.64
C THR A 79 13.75 -9.94 -2.65
N VAL A 80 12.79 -10.78 -2.26
CA VAL A 80 11.66 -11.17 -3.12
C VAL A 80 10.81 -9.94 -3.49
N PHE A 81 10.54 -9.06 -2.53
CA PHE A 81 9.81 -7.81 -2.77
C PHE A 81 10.60 -6.86 -3.69
N ALA A 82 11.92 -6.85 -3.61
CA ALA A 82 12.76 -6.04 -4.50
C ALA A 82 12.64 -6.52 -5.95
N TRP A 83 12.80 -7.82 -6.20
CA TRP A 83 12.64 -8.40 -7.53
C TRP A 83 11.23 -8.23 -8.08
N TYR A 84 10.21 -8.47 -7.26
CA TYR A 84 8.81 -8.21 -7.63
C TYR A 84 8.62 -6.77 -8.15
N ARG A 85 9.16 -5.77 -7.44
CA ARG A 85 9.04 -4.36 -7.84
C ARG A 85 9.81 -4.04 -9.13
N ILE A 86 10.99 -4.63 -9.35
CA ILE A 86 11.75 -4.43 -10.58
C ILE A 86 10.98 -4.99 -11.78
N VAL A 87 10.53 -6.23 -11.69
CA VAL A 87 9.76 -6.89 -12.77
C VAL A 87 8.45 -6.14 -13.02
N PHE A 88 7.70 -5.81 -11.97
CA PHE A 88 6.47 -5.05 -12.10
C PHE A 88 6.70 -3.66 -12.71
N GLY A 89 7.77 -2.97 -12.33
CA GLY A 89 8.17 -1.69 -12.92
C GLY A 89 8.46 -1.80 -14.41
N LEU A 90 9.16 -2.85 -14.85
CA LEU A 90 9.39 -3.12 -16.27
C LEU A 90 8.09 -3.39 -17.03
N VAL A 91 7.16 -4.13 -16.42
CA VAL A 91 5.82 -4.37 -17.01
C VAL A 91 5.05 -3.07 -17.18
N VAL A 92 5.03 -2.21 -16.15
CA VAL A 92 4.36 -0.89 -16.23
C VAL A 92 4.98 -0.06 -17.35
N ILE A 93 6.31 0.02 -17.41
CA ILE A 93 7.03 0.72 -18.48
C ILE A 93 6.66 0.18 -19.86
N GLY A 94 6.71 -1.14 -20.05
CA GLY A 94 6.35 -1.78 -21.32
C GLY A 94 4.90 -1.54 -21.72
N SER A 95 3.97 -1.61 -20.76
CA SER A 95 2.55 -1.35 -20.99
C SER A 95 2.28 0.12 -21.35
N ALA A 96 3.05 1.06 -20.78
CA ALA A 96 2.93 2.47 -21.08
C ALA A 96 3.41 2.80 -22.50
N TYR A 97 4.50 2.20 -22.96
CA TYR A 97 5.03 2.43 -24.31
C TYR A 97 4.29 1.67 -25.42
N SER A 98 3.64 0.55 -25.11
CA SER A 98 2.92 -0.26 -26.09
C SER A 98 1.53 0.28 -26.45
N GLY A 99 1.03 1.30 -25.74
CA GLY A 99 -0.30 1.88 -25.98
C GLY A 99 -1.46 0.93 -25.67
N LEU A 100 -1.18 -0.25 -25.09
CA LEU A 100 -2.19 -1.27 -24.75
C LEU A 100 -3.08 -0.85 -23.57
N VAL A 101 -2.58 0.05 -22.72
CA VAL A 101 -3.27 0.54 -21.52
C VAL A 101 -3.20 2.07 -21.51
N GLN A 102 -4.37 2.72 -21.52
CA GLN A 102 -4.47 4.17 -21.29
C GLN A 102 -4.32 4.45 -19.78
N TRP A 103 -3.09 4.77 -19.38
CA TRP A 103 -2.76 5.10 -17.99
C TRP A 103 -3.14 6.52 -17.59
N THR A 104 -3.38 7.40 -18.56
CA THR A 104 -3.88 8.76 -18.36
C THR A 104 -5.31 8.85 -18.89
N GLN A 105 -6.25 9.14 -18.00
CA GLN A 105 -7.57 9.70 -18.30
C GLN A 105 -7.46 11.22 -18.16
#